data_AF-A0A3N5E6G6-F1
#
_entry.id   AF-A0A3N5E6G6-F1
#
_cell.length_a   1.000
_cell.length_b   1.000
_cell.length_c   1.000
_cell.angle_alpha   90.00
_cell.angle_beta   90.00
_cell.angle_gamma   90.00
#
_symmetry.space_group_name_H-M   'P 1'
#
loop_
_entity.id
_entity.type
_entity.pdbx_description
1 polymer ?
#
loop_
_entity_poly.entity_id
_entity_poly.type
_entity_poly.pdbx_seq_one_letter_code
_entity_poly.pdbx_strand_id
1 'polypeptide(L)'
;MKSIQISKNRVKEYLAEKLAKNVLQSEISDLVLVLRFNALGGFEFLSDEDLFENLIAAIPELELVQMVKSDDNFLYLGVKPQNKEEEDEIIVDIQKILHIIF
;
A
#
# COMPACT_ATOMS: atom_id res chain seq x y z
N MET A 1 -15.17 15.12 -0.63
CA MET A 1 -13.97 14.42 -0.14
C MET A 1 -12.98 14.41 -1.26
N LYS A 2 -11.80 14.97 -1.04
CA LYS A 2 -10.69 14.84 -2.00
C LYS A 2 -10.23 13.39 -1.92
N SER A 3 -10.05 12.75 -3.06
CA SER A 3 -9.53 11.39 -3.13
C SER A 3 -8.18 11.37 -3.82
N ILE A 4 -7.27 10.58 -3.27
CA ILE A 4 -5.99 10.25 -3.87
C ILE A 4 -6.19 9.00 -4.68
N GLN A 5 -5.81 9.05 -5.95
CA GLN A 5 -5.90 7.92 -6.86
C GLN A 5 -4.53 7.24 -6.94
N ILE A 6 -4.50 5.93 -6.72
CA ILE A 6 -3.28 5.11 -6.82
C ILE A 6 -3.52 3.95 -7.77
N SER A 7 -2.59 3.75 -8.71
CA SER A 7 -2.63 2.60 -9.62
C SER A 7 -2.36 1.29 -8.88
N LYS A 8 -3.25 0.32 -9.03
CA LYS A 8 -3.08 -1.04 -8.47
C LYS A 8 -1.78 -1.69 -8.95
N ASN A 9 -1.43 -1.52 -10.22
CA ASN A 9 -0.20 -2.10 -10.78
C ASN A 9 1.04 -1.52 -10.10
N ARG A 10 1.10 -0.19 -9.90
CA ARG A 10 2.21 0.45 -9.19
C ARG A 10 2.32 -0.04 -7.74
N VAL A 11 1.19 -0.24 -7.06
CA VAL A 11 1.18 -0.80 -5.70
C VAL A 11 1.76 -2.22 -5.70
N LYS A 12 1.29 -3.08 -6.62
CA LYS A 12 1.77 -4.47 -6.76
C LYS A 12 3.28 -4.52 -7.05
N GLU A 13 3.76 -3.68 -7.98
CA GLU A 13 5.17 -3.56 -8.34
C GLU A 13 6.02 -3.14 -7.14
N TYR A 14 5.62 -2.08 -6.43
CA TYR A 14 6.33 -1.61 -5.24
C TYR A 14 6.40 -2.67 -4.14
N LEU A 15 5.27 -3.33 -3.85
CA LEU A 15 5.23 -4.38 -2.83
C LEU A 15 6.10 -5.58 -3.23
N ALA A 16 6.11 -5.95 -4.51
CA ALA A 16 6.98 -6.99 -5.04
C ALA A 16 8.46 -6.62 -4.93
N GLU A 17 8.84 -5.40 -5.28
CA GLU A 17 10.22 -4.91 -5.13
C GLU A 17 10.66 -4.89 -3.66
N LYS A 18 9.79 -4.42 -2.76
CA LYS A 18 10.07 -4.39 -1.32
C LYS A 18 10.26 -5.80 -0.77
N LEU A 19 9.40 -6.74 -1.17
CA LEU A 19 9.53 -8.15 -0.81
C LEU A 19 10.86 -8.73 -1.32
N ALA A 20 11.20 -8.49 -2.59
CA ALA A 20 12.45 -8.97 -3.18
C ALA A 20 13.69 -8.42 -2.44
N LYS A 21 13.68 -7.12 -2.09
CA LYS A 21 14.76 -6.51 -1.29
C LYS A 21 14.89 -7.16 0.09
N ASN A 22 13.77 -7.39 0.78
CA ASN A 22 13.76 -8.07 2.07
C ASN A 22 14.34 -9.49 1.96
N VAL A 23 13.88 -10.27 0.98
CA VAL A 23 14.37 -11.64 0.71
C VAL A 23 15.87 -11.66 0.45
N LEU A 24 16.41 -10.72 -0.33
CA LEU A 24 17.85 -10.64 -0.61
C LEU A 24 18.70 -10.31 0.63
N GLN A 25 18.12 -9.65 1.63
CA GLN A 25 18.80 -9.24 2.86
C GLN A 25 18.56 -10.22 4.02
N SER A 26 17.66 -11.18 3.84
CA SER A 26 17.23 -12.13 4.87
C SER A 26 18.13 -13.36 4.97
N GLU A 27 18.27 -13.88 6.19
CA GLU A 27 18.82 -15.21 6.40
C GLU A 27 17.82 -16.29 5.98
N ILE A 28 18.28 -17.53 5.75
CA ILE A 28 17.44 -18.63 5.24
C ILE A 28 16.22 -18.90 6.14
N SER A 29 16.35 -18.76 7.46
CA SER A 29 15.25 -18.90 8.41
C SER A 29 14.15 -17.85 8.22
N ASP A 30 14.53 -16.63 7.87
CA ASP A 30 13.60 -15.52 7.63
C ASP A 30 12.90 -15.69 6.28
N LEU A 31 13.60 -16.24 5.28
CA LEU A 31 12.99 -16.61 4.00
C LEU A 31 11.82 -17.58 4.17
N VAL A 32 11.95 -18.58 5.05
CA VAL A 32 10.89 -19.55 5.30
C VAL A 32 9.65 -18.88 5.90
N LEU A 33 9.84 -17.90 6.79
CA LEU A 33 8.74 -17.08 7.33
C LEU A 33 8.09 -16.25 6.22
N VAL A 34 8.90 -15.56 5.43
CA VAL A 34 8.43 -14.72 4.31
C VAL A 34 7.60 -15.53 3.31
N LEU A 35 8.07 -16.71 2.91
CA LEU A 35 7.35 -17.59 1.96
C LEU A 35 6.12 -18.28 2.57
N ARG A 36 6.07 -18.42 3.90
CA ARG A 36 4.93 -19.01 4.61
C ARG A 36 3.79 -18.02 4.81
N PHE A 37 4.12 -16.74 5.00
CA PHE A 37 3.15 -15.70 5.33
C PHE A 37 2.81 -14.77 4.16
N ASN A 38 3.62 -14.74 3.10
CA ASN A 38 3.27 -14.07 1.84
C ASN A 38 2.81 -15.10 0.82
N ALA A 39 1.73 -14.78 0.10
CA ALA A 39 1.26 -15.64 -0.98
C ALA A 39 2.35 -15.77 -2.05
N LEU A 40 2.89 -16.98 -2.20
CA LEU A 40 3.82 -17.36 -3.28
C LEU A 40 3.27 -17.09 -4.69
N GLY A 41 1.96 -16.82 -4.83
CA GLY A 41 1.30 -16.41 -6.07
C GLY A 41 1.48 -14.93 -6.44
N GLY A 42 2.09 -14.11 -5.58
CA GLY A 42 2.31 -12.68 -5.83
C GLY A 42 1.09 -11.80 -5.57
N PHE A 43 1.30 -10.48 -5.57
CA PHE A 43 0.27 -9.47 -5.29
C PHE A 43 -0.84 -9.39 -6.36
N GLU A 44 -0.78 -10.21 -7.42
CA GLU A 44 -1.77 -10.22 -8.50
C GLU A 44 -3.14 -10.75 -8.07
N PHE A 45 -3.17 -11.68 -7.10
CA PHE A 45 -4.38 -12.35 -6.65
C PHE A 45 -5.01 -11.75 -5.38
N LEU A 46 -4.42 -10.66 -4.86
CA LEU A 46 -4.97 -9.98 -3.70
C LEU A 46 -6.28 -9.27 -4.05
N SER A 47 -7.21 -9.28 -3.09
CA SER A 47 -8.35 -8.37 -3.12
C SER A 47 -7.86 -6.93 -3.02
N ASP A 48 -8.72 -5.97 -3.35
CA ASP A 48 -8.36 -4.54 -3.25
C ASP A 48 -8.14 -4.13 -1.80
N GLU A 49 -8.91 -4.71 -0.88
CA GLU A 49 -8.75 -4.57 0.56
C GLU A 49 -7.40 -5.11 1.03
N ASP A 50 -7.06 -6.36 0.67
CA ASP A 50 -5.78 -6.96 1.06
C ASP A 50 -4.60 -6.19 0.47
N LEU A 51 -4.71 -5.74 -0.80
CA LEU A 51 -3.69 -4.94 -1.46
C LEU A 51 -3.47 -3.61 -0.73
N PHE A 52 -4.55 -2.98 -0.27
CA PHE A 52 -4.49 -1.75 0.52
C PHE A 52 -3.91 -1.99 1.92
N GLU A 53 -4.29 -3.06 2.61
CA GLU A 53 -3.73 -3.41 3.93
C GLU A 53 -2.22 -3.69 3.84
N ASN A 54 -1.78 -4.42 2.81
CA ASN A 54 -0.36 -4.65 2.57
C ASN A 54 0.39 -3.35 2.24
N LEU A 55 -0.25 -2.42 1.52
CA LEU A 55 0.31 -1.10 1.25
C LEU A 55 0.47 -0.27 2.53
N ILE A 56 -0.52 -0.26 3.43
CA ILE A 56 -0.41 0.40 4.74
C ILE A 56 0.69 -0.24 5.59
N ALA A 57 0.74 -1.58 5.65
CA ALA A 57 1.80 -2.28 6.36
C ALA A 57 3.19 -1.93 5.83
N ALA A 58 3.30 -1.66 4.52
CA ALA A 58 4.53 -1.23 3.88
C ALA A 58 4.82 0.27 4.06
N ILE A 59 3.83 1.13 4.22
CA ILE A 59 3.94 2.59 4.36
C ILE A 59 3.01 3.04 5.49
N PRO A 60 3.45 2.96 6.76
CA PRO A 60 2.60 3.23 7.93
C PRO A 60 2.00 4.64 7.94
N GLU A 61 2.60 5.61 7.25
CA GLU A 61 2.07 6.96 7.11
C GLU A 61 0.70 7.00 6.40
N LEU A 62 0.37 5.97 5.61
CA LEU A 62 -0.95 5.81 4.98
C LEU A 62 -2.05 5.39 5.97
N GLU A 63 -1.73 5.15 7.24
CA GLU A 63 -2.73 4.82 8.27
C GLU A 63 -3.77 5.93 8.47
N LEU A 64 -3.49 7.16 8.03
CA LEU A 64 -4.43 8.30 8.12
C LEU A 64 -5.52 8.28 7.03
N VAL A 65 -5.38 7.41 6.03
CA VAL A 65 -6.32 7.29 4.91
C VAL A 65 -7.06 5.96 4.94
N GLN A 66 -8.18 5.90 4.23
CA GLN A 66 -9.02 4.73 4.04
C GLN A 66 -9.38 4.57 2.56
N MET A 67 -9.60 3.35 2.12
CA MET A 67 -10.16 3.09 0.80
C MET A 67 -11.62 3.56 0.76
N VAL A 68 -11.93 4.46 -0.16
CA VAL A 68 -13.29 5.01 -0.37
C VAL A 68 -13.98 4.30 -1.53
N LYS A 69 -13.20 3.90 -2.52
CA LYS A 69 -13.65 3.21 -3.73
C LYS A 69 -12.48 2.46 -4.34
N SER A 70 -12.75 1.41 -5.09
CA SER A 70 -11.83 0.86 -6.09
C SER A 70 -12.52 0.70 -7.45
N ASP A 71 -11.73 0.64 -8.50
CA ASP A 71 -12.15 0.15 -9.82
C ASP A 71 -11.08 -0.81 -10.37
N ASP A 72 -11.24 -1.33 -11.58
CA ASP A 72 -10.33 -2.34 -12.14
C ASP A 72 -8.85 -1.95 -12.10
N ASN A 73 -8.52 -0.66 -12.15
CA ASN A 73 -7.14 -0.17 -12.30
C ASN A 73 -6.64 0.61 -11.08
N PHE A 74 -7.54 1.18 -10.28
CA PHE A 74 -7.20 2.18 -9.26
C PHE A 74 -7.82 1.91 -7.90
N LEU A 75 -7.08 2.28 -6.87
CA LEU A 75 -7.55 2.46 -5.51
C LEU A 75 -7.77 3.96 -5.27
N TYR A 76 -8.93 4.33 -4.73
CA TYR A 76 -9.25 5.70 -4.37
C TYR A 76 -9.24 5.83 -2.86
N LEU A 77 -8.28 6.58 -2.34
CA LEU A 77 -8.07 6.77 -0.92
C LEU A 77 -8.59 8.14 -0.49
N GLY A 78 -9.18 8.19 0.69
CA GLY A 78 -9.66 9.42 1.32
C GLY A 78 -9.25 9.46 2.77
N VAL A 79 -9.18 10.65 3.35
CA VAL A 79 -8.83 10.81 4.76
C VAL A 79 -9.88 10.14 5.64
N LYS A 80 -9.43 9.45 6.69
CA LYS A 80 -10.33 8.82 7.66
C LYS A 80 -11.20 9.88 8.35
N PRO A 81 -12.47 9.60 8.68
CA PRO A 81 -13.41 10.63 9.16
C PRO A 81 -12.96 11.32 10.46
N GLN A 82 -12.19 10.61 11.30
CA GLN A 82 -11.62 11.18 12.53
C GLN A 82 -10.60 12.31 12.30
N ASN A 83 -9.98 12.38 11.11
CA ASN A 83 -8.93 13.36 10.79
C ASN A 83 -9.42 14.43 9.80
N LYS A 84 -10.73 14.62 9.72
CA LYS A 84 -11.36 15.49 8.70
C LYS A 84 -10.95 16.97 8.83
N GLU A 85 -10.65 17.43 10.05
CA GLU A 85 -10.20 18.80 10.29
C GLU A 85 -8.86 19.11 9.60
N GLU A 86 -8.05 18.08 9.37
CA GLU A 86 -6.71 18.16 8.76
C GLU A 86 -6.70 17.55 7.34
N GLU A 87 -7.87 17.39 6.69
CA GLU A 87 -8.00 16.68 5.40
C GLU A 87 -7.02 17.19 4.34
N ASP A 88 -6.89 18.51 4.20
CA ASP A 88 -6.04 19.11 3.17
C ASP A 88 -4.54 18.90 3.41
N GLU A 89 -4.10 18.97 4.66
CA GLU A 89 -2.70 18.78 5.04
C GLU A 89 -2.29 17.31 4.85
N ILE A 90 -3.14 16.39 5.32
CA ILE A 90 -2.93 14.95 5.17
C ILE A 90 -2.87 14.57 3.69
N ILE A 91 -3.80 15.07 2.86
CA ILE A 91 -3.80 14.77 1.43
C ILE A 91 -2.49 15.21 0.77
N VAL A 92 -2.00 16.42 1.09
CA VAL A 92 -0.75 16.94 0.53
C VAL A 92 0.44 16.08 0.95
N ASP A 93 0.52 15.68 2.22
CA ASP A 93 1.64 14.89 2.71
C ASP A 93 1.63 13.46 2.17
N ILE A 94 0.45 12.82 2.09
CA ILE A 94 0.32 11.53 1.43
C ILE A 94 0.69 11.62 -0.05
N GLN A 95 0.27 12.65 -0.77
CA GLN A 95 0.65 12.84 -2.18
C GLN A 95 2.17 12.96 -2.36
N LYS A 96 2.86 13.67 -1.47
CA LYS A 96 4.33 13.76 -1.51
C LYS A 96 4.98 12.39 -1.28
N ILE A 97 4.50 11.64 -0.29
CA ILE A 97 5.02 10.28 0.00
C ILE A 97 4.85 9.39 -1.22
N LEU A 98 3.65 9.37 -1.81
CA LEU A 98 3.36 8.57 -2.98
C LEU A 98 4.19 8.99 -4.20
N HIS A 99 4.47 10.28 -4.37
CA HIS A 99 5.32 10.77 -5.46
C HIS A 99 6.80 10.37 -5.30
N ILE A 100 7.27 10.17 -4.07
CA ILE A 100 8.63 9.68 -3.80
C ILE A 100 8.72 8.18 -4.09
N ILE A 101 7.63 7.44 -3.87
CA ILE A 101 7.58 5.98 -3.98
C ILE A 101 7.23 5.52 -5.41
N PHE A 102 6.40 6.26 -6.14
CA PHE A 102 5.82 5.89 -7.44
C PHE A 102 6.08 6.92 -8.55
#